data_AF-A0AAJ0D7G6-F1
#
_entry.id   AF-A0AAJ0D7G6-F1
#
_cell.length_a   1.000
_cell.length_b   1.000
_cell.length_c   1.000
_cell.angle_alpha   90.00
_cell.angle_beta   90.00
_cell.angle_gamma   90.00
#
_symmetry.space_group_name_H-M   'P 1'
#
loop_
_entity.id
_entity.type
_entity.pdbx_description
1 polymer ?
#
loop_
_entity_poly.entity_id
_entity_poly.type
_entity_poly.pdbx_seq_one_letter_code
_entity_poly.pdbx_strand_id
1 'polypeptide(L)'
;MALTNPSSDDALELFQEIEKHFPSNLGGDKWQILAISAVTGGGHPHFAATLYEYLISKPEYSTSDQRKALIRRLREALVKLVSVVGVPKPLEAVFSIADIEREEDKDYSCSRYRYRARDSFNSMADYER
;
A
#
# COMPACT_ATOMS: atom_id res chain seq x y z
N MET A 1 4.57 29.27 2.84
CA MET A 1 3.20 28.94 3.32
C MET A 1 2.88 27.56 2.80
N ALA A 2 2.41 26.63 3.63
CA ALA A 2 1.96 25.33 3.12
C ALA A 2 0.76 25.57 2.19
N LEU A 3 0.85 25.11 0.95
CA LEU A 3 -0.25 25.22 -0.03
C LEU A 3 -1.47 24.50 0.56
N THR A 4 -2.63 25.17 0.57
CA THR A 4 -3.86 24.64 1.16
C THR A 4 -4.46 23.47 0.36
N ASN A 5 -4.04 23.31 -0.90
CA ASN A 5 -4.39 22.20 -1.79
C ASN A 5 -3.17 21.90 -2.68
N PRO A 6 -2.26 21.01 -2.25
CA PRO A 6 -1.20 20.50 -3.12
C PRO A 6 -1.78 19.77 -4.35
N SER A 7 -1.05 19.78 -5.46
CA SER A 7 -1.36 19.03 -6.68
C SER A 7 -0.68 17.66 -6.69
N SER A 8 -1.06 16.79 -7.64
CA SER A 8 -0.38 15.50 -7.84
C SER A 8 1.08 15.65 -8.26
N ASP A 9 1.42 16.72 -8.99
CA ASP A 9 2.80 17.01 -9.38
C ASP A 9 3.64 17.41 -8.16
N ASP A 10 3.09 18.21 -7.24
CA ASP A 10 3.76 18.56 -5.98
C ASP A 10 4.00 17.32 -5.12
N ALA A 11 3.04 16.39 -5.08
CA ALA A 11 3.20 15.12 -4.37
C ALA A 11 4.29 14.25 -5.01
N LEU A 12 4.36 14.23 -6.34
CA LEU A 12 5.40 13.49 -7.08
C LEU A 12 6.79 14.06 -6.80
N GLU A 13 6.95 15.38 -6.83
CA GLU A 13 8.20 16.07 -6.49
C GLU A 13 8.63 15.74 -5.06
N LEU A 14 7.69 15.77 -4.10
CA LEU A 14 7.95 15.36 -2.72
C LEU A 14 8.45 13.91 -2.64
N PHE A 15 7.86 12.98 -3.38
CA PHE A 15 8.29 11.58 -3.36
C PHE A 15 9.69 11.38 -3.92
N GLN A 16 10.02 12.07 -5.01
CA GLN A 16 11.35 12.04 -5.62
C GLN A 16 12.41 12.63 -4.68
N GLU A 17 12.09 13.75 -4.02
CA GLU A 17 12.99 14.37 -3.05
C GLU A 17 13.17 13.50 -1.79
N ILE A 18 12.11 12.90 -1.28
CA ILE A 18 12.21 11.94 -0.16
C ILE A 18 13.13 10.78 -0.55
N GLU A 19 12.93 10.16 -1.72
CA GLU A 19 13.75 9.04 -2.16
C GLU A 19 15.23 9.41 -2.30
N LYS A 20 15.52 10.56 -2.93
CA LYS A 20 16.88 11.05 -3.15
C LYS A 20 17.61 11.36 -1.84
N HIS A 21 16.90 11.92 -0.86
CA HIS A 21 17.46 12.32 0.42
C HIS A 21 17.34 11.25 1.51
N PHE A 22 16.65 10.13 1.24
CA PHE A 22 16.48 9.09 2.23
C PHE A 22 17.83 8.45 2.58
N PRO A 23 18.15 8.31 3.87
CA PRO A 23 19.46 7.85 4.28
C PRO A 23 19.64 6.36 3.96
N SER A 24 20.72 6.02 3.26
CA SER A 24 20.99 4.67 2.75
C SER A 24 21.21 3.63 3.86
N ASN A 25 21.66 4.07 5.04
CA ASN A 25 21.87 3.20 6.21
C ASN A 25 20.57 2.64 6.82
N LEU A 26 19.40 3.21 6.51
CA LEU A 26 18.10 2.71 6.96
C LEU A 26 17.48 1.68 5.99
N GLY A 27 18.12 1.43 4.86
CA GLY A 27 17.62 0.58 3.78
C GLY A 27 16.91 1.38 2.71
N GLY A 28 17.42 1.32 1.48
CA GLY A 28 16.90 2.09 0.33
C GLY A 28 15.46 1.73 -0.09
N ASP A 29 14.90 0.66 0.46
CA ASP A 29 13.54 0.18 0.19
C ASP A 29 12.51 0.61 1.26
N LYS A 30 12.87 1.52 2.17
CA LYS A 30 12.00 1.92 3.30
C LYS A 30 11.39 3.30 3.17
N TRP A 31 11.90 4.14 2.28
CA TRP A 31 11.43 5.52 2.11
C TRP A 31 9.94 5.57 1.73
N GLN A 32 9.41 4.57 1.02
CA GLN A 32 8.00 4.48 0.67
C GLN A 32 7.09 4.42 1.91
N ILE A 33 7.56 3.80 2.99
CA ILE A 33 6.85 3.72 4.28
C ILE A 33 6.77 5.12 4.91
N LEU A 34 7.85 5.90 4.82
CA LEU A 34 7.86 7.28 5.29
C LEU A 34 6.90 8.14 4.46
N ALA A 35 7.01 8.06 3.12
CA ALA A 35 6.18 8.83 2.21
C ALA A 35 4.67 8.55 2.42
N ILE A 36 4.26 7.28 2.44
CA ILE A 36 2.85 6.90 2.64
C ILE A 36 2.33 7.35 4.01
N SER A 37 3.16 7.27 5.05
CA SER A 37 2.79 7.70 6.40
C SER A 37 2.65 9.21 6.48
N ALA A 38 3.53 9.97 5.81
CA ALA A 38 3.52 11.42 5.80
C ALA A 38 2.28 11.97 5.09
N VAL A 39 1.95 11.50 3.88
CA VAL A 39 0.77 11.98 3.14
C VAL A 39 -0.54 11.59 3.82
N THR A 40 -0.61 10.38 4.38
CA THR A 40 -1.80 9.91 5.09
C THR A 40 -1.99 10.65 6.41
N GLY A 41 -0.94 10.79 7.23
CA GLY A 41 -0.98 11.51 8.49
C GLY A 41 -1.22 13.01 8.31
N GLY A 42 -0.60 13.58 7.28
CA GLY A 42 -0.69 14.99 6.88
C GLY A 42 -2.06 15.42 6.34
N GLY A 43 -2.99 14.48 6.13
CA GLY A 43 -4.36 14.80 5.70
C GLY A 43 -4.56 14.80 4.18
N HIS A 44 -3.64 14.21 3.43
CA HIS A 44 -3.75 14.05 1.97
C HIS A 44 -3.69 12.55 1.57
N PRO A 45 -4.63 11.71 2.07
CA PRO A 45 -4.60 10.27 1.82
C PRO A 45 -4.75 9.88 0.34
N HIS A 46 -5.37 10.71 -0.49
CA HIS A 46 -5.52 10.45 -1.93
C HIS A 46 -4.18 10.36 -2.68
N PHE A 47 -3.12 11.04 -2.22
CA PHE A 47 -1.79 10.91 -2.81
C PHE A 47 -1.13 9.55 -2.56
N ALA A 48 -1.74 8.67 -1.75
CA ALA A 48 -1.36 7.28 -1.69
C ALA A 48 -1.43 6.60 -3.07
N ALA A 49 -2.43 6.95 -3.87
CA ALA A 49 -2.56 6.49 -5.25
C ALA A 49 -1.39 7.00 -6.12
N THR A 50 -1.09 8.31 -6.05
CA THR A 50 0.05 8.91 -6.76
C THR A 50 1.38 8.27 -6.39
N LEU A 51 1.60 7.97 -5.10
CA LEU A 51 2.79 7.27 -4.65
C LEU A 51 2.85 5.85 -5.25
N TYR A 52 1.74 5.13 -5.28
CA TYR A 52 1.69 3.79 -5.87
C TYR A 52 1.97 3.83 -7.38
N GLU A 53 1.36 4.76 -8.13
CA GLU A 53 1.63 4.95 -9.56
C GLU A 53 3.11 5.25 -9.83
N TYR A 54 3.69 6.16 -9.04
CA TYR A 54 5.11 6.47 -9.13
C TYR A 54 5.98 5.22 -8.91
N LEU A 55 5.65 4.41 -7.91
CA LEU A 55 6.42 3.21 -7.61
C LEU A 55 6.29 2.16 -8.71
N ILE A 56 5.08 1.85 -9.19
CA ILE A 56 4.91 0.83 -10.24
C ILE A 56 5.48 1.26 -11.61
N SER A 57 5.76 2.55 -11.80
CA SER A 57 6.46 3.03 -12.99
C SER A 57 7.94 2.60 -13.05
N LYS A 58 8.50 2.18 -11.91
CA LYS A 58 9.90 1.76 -11.81
C LYS A 58 10.13 0.35 -12.33
N PRO A 59 11.31 0.07 -12.91
CA PRO A 59 11.63 -1.25 -13.46
C PRO A 59 11.61 -2.38 -12.41
N GLU A 60 11.79 -2.04 -11.12
CA GLU A 60 11.76 -2.99 -10.00
C GLU A 60 10.38 -3.63 -9.76
N TYR A 61 9.31 -3.05 -10.30
CA TYR A 61 7.93 -3.51 -10.12
C TYR A 61 7.27 -3.92 -11.44
N SER A 62 8.09 -4.41 -12.37
CA SER A 62 7.65 -4.85 -13.70
C SER A 62 6.71 -6.07 -13.64
N THR A 63 6.88 -6.96 -12.65
CA THR A 63 6.07 -8.19 -12.52
C THR A 63 4.90 -8.01 -11.56
N SER A 64 3.84 -8.79 -11.76
CA SER A 64 2.67 -8.76 -10.88
C SER A 64 3.02 -9.17 -9.45
N ASP A 65 3.91 -10.15 -9.27
CA ASP A 65 4.34 -10.59 -7.93
C ASP A 65 5.09 -9.48 -7.17
N GLN A 66 5.89 -8.68 -7.87
CA GLN A 66 6.56 -7.52 -7.27
C GLN A 66 5.55 -6.44 -6.86
N ARG A 67 4.55 -6.15 -7.72
CA ARG A 67 3.48 -5.20 -7.39
C ARG A 67 2.60 -5.67 -6.23
N LYS A 68 2.31 -6.98 -6.15
CA LYS A 68 1.65 -7.63 -5.00
C LYS A 68 2.44 -7.49 -3.70
N ALA A 69 3.76 -7.72 -3.75
CA ALA A 69 4.62 -7.54 -2.59
C ALA A 69 4.66 -6.06 -2.14
N LEU A 70 4.71 -5.14 -3.10
CA LEU A 70 4.67 -3.70 -2.84
C LEU A 70 3.36 -3.28 -2.17
N ILE A 71 2.21 -3.62 -2.75
CA ILE A 71 0.90 -3.22 -2.20
C ILE A 71 0.68 -3.84 -0.82
N ARG A 72 1.12 -5.08 -0.58
CA ARG A 72 1.12 -5.71 0.75
C ARG A 72 1.85 -4.82 1.76
N ARG A 73 3.06 -4.40 1.42
CA ARG A 73 3.90 -3.57 2.29
C ARG A 73 3.26 -2.21 2.57
N LEU A 74 2.69 -1.56 1.57
CA LEU A 74 1.99 -0.28 1.72
C LEU A 74 0.74 -0.42 2.60
N ARG A 75 -0.10 -1.42 2.33
CA ARG A 75 -1.31 -1.71 3.15
C ARG A 75 -0.94 -2.07 4.58
N GLU A 76 0.12 -2.83 4.79
CA GLU A 76 0.65 -3.13 6.12
C GLU A 76 1.09 -1.88 6.87
N ALA A 77 1.77 -0.94 6.21
CA ALA A 77 2.15 0.34 6.81
C ALA A 77 0.90 1.17 7.20
N LEU A 78 -0.09 1.24 6.31
CA LEU A 78 -1.36 1.94 6.55
C LEU A 78 -2.14 1.33 7.73
N VAL A 79 -2.23 0.00 7.81
CA VAL A 79 -2.88 -0.69 8.93
C VAL A 79 -2.15 -0.41 10.25
N LYS A 80 -0.81 -0.41 10.24
CA LYS A 80 -0.01 -0.05 11.42
C LYS A 80 -0.19 1.43 11.81
N LEU A 81 -0.43 2.32 10.84
CA LEU A 81 -0.62 3.75 11.07
C LEU A 81 -1.96 4.07 11.78
N VAL A 82 -2.94 3.18 11.71
CA VAL A 82 -4.27 3.34 12.35
C VAL A 82 -4.16 3.68 13.84
N SER A 83 -3.20 3.10 14.57
CA SER A 83 -3.01 3.36 16.00
C SER A 83 -2.55 4.78 16.32
N VAL A 84 -1.99 5.50 15.34
CA VAL A 84 -1.42 6.85 15.50
C VAL A 84 -2.37 7.92 14.97
N VAL A 85 -2.95 7.70 13.78
CA VAL A 85 -3.74 8.73 13.08
C VAL A 85 -5.24 8.44 13.05
N GLY A 86 -5.66 7.30 13.60
CA GLY A 86 -7.04 6.80 13.54
C GLY A 86 -7.35 6.04 12.26
N VAL A 87 -8.54 5.44 12.20
CA VAL A 87 -8.99 4.58 11.08
C VAL A 87 -9.31 5.31 9.78
N PRO A 88 -9.96 6.50 9.77
CA PRO A 88 -10.51 7.03 8.53
C PRO A 88 -9.46 7.31 7.44
N LYS A 89 -8.35 7.98 7.78
CA LYS A 89 -7.35 8.41 6.80
C LYS A 89 -6.60 7.23 6.16
N PRO A 90 -6.08 6.25 6.92
CA PRO A 90 -5.42 5.10 6.31
C PRO A 90 -6.37 4.25 5.47
N LEU A 91 -7.65 4.16 5.85
CA LEU A 91 -8.64 3.43 5.07
C LEU A 91 -8.94 4.13 3.74
N GLU A 92 -9.08 5.46 3.74
CA GLU A 92 -9.22 6.26 2.51
C GLU A 92 -8.01 6.10 1.58
N ALA A 93 -6.79 6.07 2.14
CA ALA A 93 -5.57 5.81 1.37
C ALA A 93 -5.57 4.40 0.75
N VAL A 94 -6.05 3.38 1.48
CA VAL A 94 -6.20 2.01 0.95
C VAL A 94 -7.19 2.00 -0.23
N PHE A 95 -8.34 2.67 -0.10
CA PHE A 95 -9.32 2.74 -1.20
C PHE A 95 -8.76 3.47 -2.41
N SER A 96 -8.09 4.60 -2.19
CA SER A 96 -7.47 5.38 -3.27
C SER A 96 -6.48 4.54 -4.09
N ILE A 97 -5.69 3.68 -3.44
CA ILE A 97 -4.80 2.76 -4.17
C ILE A 97 -5.59 1.63 -4.84
N ALA A 98 -6.61 1.08 -4.19
CA ALA A 98 -7.42 -0.01 -4.74
C ALA A 98 -8.18 0.39 -6.01
N ASP A 99 -8.54 1.67 -6.17
CA ASP A 99 -9.24 2.19 -7.34
C ASP A 99 -8.39 2.15 -8.62
N ILE A 100 -7.06 2.23 -8.49
CA ILE A 100 -6.11 2.20 -9.62
C ILE A 100 -5.37 0.86 -9.75
N GLU A 101 -5.54 -0.04 -8.79
CA GLU A 101 -4.89 -1.34 -8.75
C GLU A 101 -5.45 -2.25 -9.87
N ARG A 102 -4.55 -2.81 -10.70
CA ARG A 102 -4.94 -3.72 -11.77
C ARG A 102 -5.50 -5.01 -11.20
N GLU A 103 -6.44 -5.63 -11.91
CA GLU A 103 -7.11 -6.84 -11.44
C GLU A 103 -6.12 -7.99 -11.19
N GLU A 104 -5.10 -8.13 -12.03
CA GLU A 104 -4.05 -9.15 -11.85
C GLU A 104 -3.19 -8.94 -10.60
N ASP A 105 -3.09 -7.71 -10.10
CA ASP A 105 -2.25 -7.33 -8.97
C ASP A 105 -2.98 -7.44 -7.63
N LYS A 106 -4.31 -7.57 -7.66
CA LYS A 106 -5.12 -7.76 -6.45
C LYS A 106 -4.75 -9.07 -5.78
N ASP A 107 -4.28 -8.96 -4.54
CA ASP A 107 -3.90 -10.11 -3.73
C ASP A 107 -5.08 -10.68 -2.94
N TYR A 108 -5.60 -11.81 -3.42
CA TYR A 108 -6.70 -12.55 -2.77
C TYR A 108 -6.21 -13.67 -1.85
N SER A 109 -4.92 -13.76 -1.52
CA SER A 109 -4.41 -14.90 -0.73
C SER A 109 -5.02 -14.98 0.68
N CYS A 110 -5.44 -13.85 1.24
CA CYS A 110 -6.17 -13.75 2.52
C CYS A 110 -7.68 -13.54 2.35
N SER A 111 -8.25 -13.83 1.18
CA SER A 111 -9.70 -13.74 0.98
C SER A 111 -10.44 -14.79 1.83
N ARG A 112 -11.59 -14.40 2.38
CA ARG A 112 -12.45 -15.31 3.18
C ARG A 112 -12.91 -16.55 2.39
N TYR A 113 -12.95 -16.46 1.06
CA TYR A 113 -13.32 -17.57 0.18
C TYR A 113 -12.34 -18.75 0.30
N ARG A 114 -11.04 -18.47 0.36
CA ARG A 114 -10.00 -19.49 0.53
C ARG A 114 -10.01 -20.12 1.93
N TYR A 115 -10.44 -19.36 2.94
CA TYR A 115 -10.64 -19.89 4.30
C TYR A 115 -11.80 -20.90 4.35
N ARG A 116 -12.96 -20.56 3.78
CA ARG A 116 -14.10 -21.50 3.72
C ARG A 116 -13.76 -22.80 2.99
N ALA A 117 -13.03 -22.71 1.88
CA ALA A 117 -12.61 -23.89 1.11
C ALA A 117 -11.65 -24.81 1.91
N ARG A 118 -10.78 -24.24 2.75
CA ARG A 118 -9.91 -25.00 3.66
C ARG A 118 -10.70 -25.66 4.77
N ASP A 119 -11.63 -24.95 5.40
CA ASP A 119 -12.46 -25.49 6.48
C ASP A 119 -13.38 -26.61 5.98
N SER A 120 -13.96 -26.48 4.77
CA SER A 120 -14.77 -27.54 4.16
C SER A 120 -13.96 -28.77 3.77
N PHE A 121 -12.70 -28.62 3.38
CA PHE A 121 -11.82 -29.75 3.07
C PHE A 121 -11.43 -30.52 4.34
N ASN A 122 -11.14 -29.80 5.43
CA ASN A 122 -10.81 -30.40 6.72
C ASN A 122 -12.04 -31.12 7.34
N SER A 123 -13.23 -30.55 7.17
CA SER A 123 -14.51 -31.17 7.59
C SER A 123 -14.85 -32.45 6.82
N MET A 124 -14.43 -32.60 5.55
CA MET A 124 -14.61 -33.84 4.79
C MET A 124 -13.65 -34.94 5.24
N ALA A 125 -12.40 -34.59 5.56
CA ALA A 125 -11.40 -35.55 6.04
C ALA A 125 -11.73 -36.14 7.42
N ASP A 126 -12.47 -35.40 8.25
CA ASP A 126 -12.94 -35.86 9.57
C ASP A 126 -14.23 -36.71 9.51
N TYR A 127 -14.94 -36.75 8.37
CA TYR A 127 -16.14 -37.57 8.18
C TYR A 127 -15.82 -39.00 7.68
N GLU A 128 -14.59 -39.23 7.19
CA GLU A 128 -14.12 -40.52 6.69
C GLU A 128 -13.29 -41.32 7.72
N ARG A 129 -13.38 -40.98 9.02
CA ARG A 129 -12.71 -41.68 10.12
C ARG A 129 -13.69 -42.07 11.21
#